data_AF-A0A950Z7K6-F1
#
_entry.id   AF-A0A950Z7K6-F1
#
_cell.length_a   1.000
_cell.length_b   1.000
_cell.length_c   1.000
_cell.angle_alpha   90.00
_cell.angle_beta   90.00
_cell.angle_gamma   90.00
#
_symmetry.space_group_name_H-M   'P 1'
#
loop_
_entity.id
_entity.type
_entity.pdbx_description
1 polymer ?
#
loop_
_entity_poly.entity_id
_entity_poly.type
_entity_poly.pdbx_seq_one_letter_code
_entity_poly.pdbx_strand_id
1 'polypeptide(L)'
;MTPARILIVEDEDKLRRVMQLQLESAGYEVDGAATAEQSLPLATLADLVITDLRLPGMDGLELISQLQSRGIGVPVIVITAHGSVETAVQAMKMGAADFLQKPFSLDHLNTVVEKVLAVQSLRAENQRMREQLDQRYEFDKIIGRSPAMREIFHTVERVAPTRATVLIAGESGVGKDMIARAIHQHSPRKNQPFVKINCTALPENLMESELFGYEKGAFTGANSSKPGKFEQADGGTAFLDEIGDVPGNIQVKLLRILQERQFERLGSNVTRNVDVRVIAATNVDLRAALEQGRFREDLYYRLNVVPINMPPLRDRKEDIP
;
A
#
# COMPACT_ATOMS: atom_id res chain seq x y z
N MET A 1 -24.49 5.45 10.43
CA MET A 1 -23.24 6.18 10.13
C MET A 1 -23.34 7.50 10.85
N THR A 2 -22.30 7.92 11.56
CA THR A 2 -22.21 9.29 12.07
C THR A 2 -22.25 10.25 10.86
N PRO A 3 -23.08 11.30 10.90
CA PRO A 3 -23.12 12.29 9.82
C PRO A 3 -21.76 12.95 9.69
N ALA A 4 -21.28 13.16 8.45
CA ALA A 4 -20.01 13.82 8.21
C ALA A 4 -20.10 15.29 8.66
N ARG A 5 -19.03 15.80 9.29
CA ARG A 5 -18.96 17.13 9.86
C ARG A 5 -18.25 18.10 8.90
N ILE A 6 -18.95 19.14 8.47
CA ILE A 6 -18.45 20.13 7.51
C ILE A 6 -18.23 21.47 8.21
N LEU A 7 -17.03 22.03 8.05
CA LEU A 7 -16.72 23.37 8.54
C LEU A 7 -16.74 24.37 7.39
N ILE A 8 -17.60 25.39 7.51
CA ILE A 8 -17.71 26.48 6.54
C ILE A 8 -16.97 27.71 7.05
N VAL A 9 -16.07 28.27 6.24
CA VAL A 9 -15.32 29.48 6.52
C VAL A 9 -15.67 30.53 5.46
N GLU A 10 -16.52 31.49 5.84
CA GLU A 10 -17.09 32.49 4.93
C GLU A 10 -17.43 33.72 5.76
N ASP A 11 -16.96 34.90 5.35
CA ASP A 11 -17.17 36.15 6.10
C ASP A 11 -18.57 36.73 5.88
N GLU A 12 -19.20 36.44 4.73
CA GLU A 12 -20.58 36.85 4.48
C GLU A 12 -21.59 35.97 5.25
N ASP A 13 -22.12 36.51 6.37
CA ASP A 13 -23.07 35.82 7.25
C ASP A 13 -24.26 35.19 6.53
N LYS A 14 -24.83 35.89 5.54
CA LYS A 14 -25.98 35.39 4.77
C LYS A 14 -25.62 34.17 3.95
N LEU A 15 -24.52 34.23 3.21
CA LEU A 15 -24.07 33.13 2.38
C LEU A 15 -23.64 31.94 3.25
N ARG A 16 -22.89 32.19 4.33
CA ARG A 16 -22.53 31.16 5.32
C ARG A 16 -23.77 30.46 5.85
N ARG A 17 -24.80 31.21 6.26
CA ARG A 17 -26.05 30.64 6.79
C ARG A 17 -26.83 29.82 5.76
N VAL A 18 -26.88 30.28 4.51
CA VAL A 18 -27.55 29.56 3.42
C VAL A 18 -26.84 28.24 3.12
N MET A 19 -25.50 28.22 3.06
CA MET A 19 -24.73 27.00 2.85
C MET A 19 -24.89 26.03 4.02
N GLN A 20 -24.92 26.53 5.26
CA GLN A 20 -25.20 25.72 6.45
C GLN A 20 -26.55 25.01 6.33
N LEU A 21 -27.62 25.76 6.11
CA LEU A 21 -28.99 25.21 6.00
C LEU A 21 -29.09 24.16 4.89
N GLN A 22 -28.45 24.40 3.74
CA GLN A 22 -28.45 23.44 2.64
C GLN A 22 -27.78 22.13 3.03
N LEU A 23 -26.58 22.19 3.61
CA LEU A 23 -25.80 21.00 3.98
C LEU A 23 -26.41 20.27 5.18
N GLU A 24 -26.97 20.99 6.14
CA GLU A 24 -27.78 20.41 7.23
C GLU A 24 -28.98 19.63 6.65
N SER A 25 -29.67 20.18 5.65
CA SER A 25 -30.80 19.49 5.00
C SER A 25 -30.39 18.23 4.22
N ALA A 26 -29.13 18.17 3.78
CA ALA A 26 -28.52 17.00 3.14
C ALA A 26 -28.03 15.95 4.15
N GLY A 27 -28.16 16.21 5.46
CA GLY A 27 -27.83 15.25 6.52
C GLY A 27 -26.41 15.36 7.10
N TYR A 28 -25.73 16.48 6.88
CA TYR A 28 -24.40 16.77 7.46
C TYR A 28 -24.51 17.52 8.78
N GLU A 29 -23.51 17.35 9.66
CA GLU A 29 -23.28 18.28 10.78
C GLU A 29 -22.47 19.47 10.25
N VAL A 30 -22.91 20.70 10.51
CA VAL A 30 -22.26 21.88 9.92
C VAL A 30 -21.88 22.91 10.97
N ASP A 31 -20.59 23.22 11.05
CA ASP A 31 -20.04 24.32 11.83
C ASP A 31 -19.71 25.51 10.92
N GLY A 32 -19.74 26.72 11.47
CA GLY A 32 -19.40 27.95 10.73
C GLY A 32 -18.37 28.80 11.45
N ALA A 33 -17.45 29.36 10.68
CA ALA A 33 -16.47 30.34 11.10
C ALA A 33 -16.53 31.56 10.18
N ALA A 34 -16.39 32.76 10.73
CA ALA A 34 -16.36 34.00 9.94
C ALA A 34 -14.96 34.34 9.42
N THR A 35 -13.92 33.76 10.02
CA THR A 35 -12.52 33.97 9.62
C THR A 35 -11.74 32.66 9.64
N ALA A 36 -10.62 32.63 8.91
CA ALA A 36 -9.74 31.47 8.88
C ALA A 36 -9.14 31.15 10.26
N GLU A 37 -8.86 32.15 11.08
CA GLU A 37 -8.28 31.96 12.42
C GLU A 37 -9.26 31.26 13.37
N GLN A 38 -10.55 31.58 13.27
CA GLN A 38 -11.61 30.94 14.05
C GLN A 38 -11.83 29.48 13.62
N SER A 39 -11.51 29.14 12.38
CA SER A 39 -11.74 27.81 11.82
C SER A 39 -10.68 26.79 12.28
N LEU A 40 -9.44 27.22 12.53
CA LEU A 40 -8.32 26.35 12.91
C LEU A 40 -8.58 25.37 14.07
N PRO A 41 -9.16 25.78 15.22
CA PRO A 41 -9.47 24.82 16.29
C PRO A 41 -10.57 23.83 15.89
N LEU A 42 -11.56 24.28 15.10
CA LEU A 42 -12.70 23.48 14.65
C LEU A 42 -12.31 22.48 13.56
N ALA A 43 -11.32 22.83 12.73
CA ALA A 43 -10.87 22.02 11.61
C ALA A 43 -10.33 20.63 12.02
N THR A 44 -9.94 20.45 13.28
CA THR A 44 -9.48 19.16 13.82
C THR A 44 -10.59 18.12 13.94
N LEU A 45 -11.84 18.56 14.03
CA LEU A 45 -13.03 17.72 14.18
C LEU A 45 -13.83 17.60 12.87
N ALA A 46 -13.44 18.33 11.83
CA ALA A 46 -14.15 18.37 10.57
C ALA A 46 -13.67 17.25 9.63
N ASP A 47 -14.62 16.66 8.89
CA ASP A 47 -14.36 15.73 7.80
C ASP A 47 -14.11 16.47 6.48
N LEU A 48 -14.55 17.73 6.39
CA LEU A 48 -14.40 18.60 5.22
C LEU A 48 -14.40 20.06 5.63
N VAL A 49 -13.50 20.86 5.07
CA VAL A 49 -13.51 22.33 5.18
C VAL A 49 -13.93 22.94 3.85
N ILE A 50 -14.83 23.90 3.89
CA ILE A 50 -15.21 24.73 2.75
C ILE A 50 -14.84 26.16 3.11
N THR A 51 -13.94 26.78 2.36
CA THR A 51 -13.45 28.14 2.66
C THR A 51 -13.65 29.07 1.48
N ASP A 52 -14.07 30.31 1.73
CA ASP A 52 -13.82 31.36 0.75
C ASP A 52 -12.30 31.55 0.61
N LEU A 53 -11.87 31.81 -0.62
CA LEU A 53 -10.53 32.21 -0.95
C LEU A 53 -10.21 33.59 -0.34
N ARG A 54 -11.17 34.52 -0.37
CA ARG A 54 -10.98 35.88 0.14
C ARG A 54 -11.67 36.01 1.49
N LEU A 55 -10.88 36.00 2.55
CA LEU A 55 -11.34 36.21 3.91
C LEU A 55 -10.64 37.44 4.51
N PRO A 56 -11.25 38.10 5.52
CA PRO A 56 -10.56 39.12 6.29
C PRO A 56 -9.45 38.49 7.13
N GLY A 57 -8.24 39.03 7.04
CA GLY A 57 -7.07 38.48 7.72
C GLY A 57 -6.42 37.41 6.88
N MET A 58 -6.31 36.19 7.42
CA MET A 58 -5.75 35.05 6.71
C MET A 58 -6.68 34.59 5.57
N ASP A 59 -6.12 34.45 4.38
CA ASP A 59 -6.88 34.03 3.19
C ASP A 59 -7.08 32.50 3.12
N GLY A 60 -7.92 32.04 2.19
CA GLY A 60 -8.23 30.61 2.06
C GLY A 60 -7.03 29.73 1.67
N LEU A 61 -6.03 30.27 0.97
CA LEU A 61 -4.81 29.53 0.61
C LEU A 61 -3.85 29.43 1.80
N GLU A 62 -3.73 30.51 2.56
CA GLU A 62 -2.97 30.54 3.81
C GLU A 62 -3.58 29.59 4.85
N LEU A 63 -4.91 29.49 4.90
CA LEU A 63 -5.61 28.50 5.72
C LEU A 63 -5.19 27.06 5.35
N ILE A 64 -5.16 26.71 4.06
CA ILE A 64 -4.70 25.38 3.61
C ILE A 64 -3.27 25.12 4.07
N SER A 65 -2.38 26.10 3.90
CA SER A 65 -0.98 26.01 4.33
C SER A 65 -0.87 25.81 5.86
N GLN A 66 -1.67 26.53 6.65
CA GLN A 66 -1.70 26.38 8.11
C GLN A 66 -2.19 25.00 8.52
N LEU A 67 -3.28 24.50 7.92
CA LEU A 67 -3.79 23.16 8.20
C LEU A 67 -2.73 22.09 7.92
N GLN A 68 -2.03 22.18 6.78
CA GLN A 68 -0.93 21.28 6.42
C GLN A 68 0.23 21.36 7.42
N SER A 69 0.67 22.57 7.78
CA SER A 69 1.80 22.76 8.71
C SER A 69 1.52 22.20 10.12
N ARG A 70 0.24 22.15 10.51
CA ARG A 70 -0.22 21.58 11.79
C ARG A 70 -0.53 20.09 11.71
N GLY A 71 -0.33 19.46 10.55
CA GLY A 71 -0.63 18.04 10.32
C GLY A 71 -2.13 17.73 10.26
N ILE A 72 -2.99 18.72 10.02
CA ILE A 72 -4.44 18.54 9.91
C ILE A 72 -4.75 18.15 8.46
N GLY A 73 -4.92 16.85 8.21
CA GLY A 73 -5.14 16.26 6.87
C GLY A 73 -6.57 16.33 6.34
N VAL A 74 -7.34 17.35 6.73
CA VAL A 74 -8.74 17.52 6.30
C VAL A 74 -8.78 18.01 4.84
N PRO A 75 -9.64 17.43 3.96
CA PRO A 75 -9.80 17.98 2.61
C PRO A 75 -10.41 19.38 2.66
N VAL A 76 -9.97 20.25 1.73
CA VAL A 76 -10.44 21.64 1.65
C VAL A 76 -11.04 21.90 0.27
N ILE A 77 -12.29 22.38 0.22
CA ILE A 77 -12.90 22.96 -0.98
C ILE A 77 -12.75 24.47 -0.90
N VAL A 78 -12.26 25.09 -1.97
CA VAL A 78 -12.10 26.54 -2.05
C VAL A 78 -13.21 27.17 -2.87
N ILE A 79 -13.90 28.17 -2.33
CA ILE A 79 -14.87 28.98 -3.04
C ILE A 79 -14.16 30.25 -3.55
N THR A 80 -14.37 30.63 -4.81
CA THR A 80 -13.75 31.84 -5.39
C THR A 80 -14.72 32.67 -6.23
N ALA A 81 -14.65 34.00 -6.08
CA ALA A 81 -15.38 34.95 -6.92
C ALA A 81 -14.67 35.33 -8.23
N HIS A 82 -13.37 35.09 -8.35
CA HIS A 82 -12.59 35.41 -9.55
C HIS A 82 -12.14 34.11 -10.23
N GLY A 83 -12.93 33.67 -11.21
CA GLY A 83 -12.68 32.48 -12.02
C GLY A 83 -11.60 32.66 -13.07
N SER A 84 -10.38 33.05 -12.68
CA SER A 84 -9.23 32.70 -13.53
C SER A 84 -8.88 31.24 -13.27
N VAL A 85 -8.73 30.46 -14.35
CA VAL A 85 -8.25 29.06 -14.28
C VAL A 85 -6.96 29.00 -13.46
N GLU A 86 -6.13 30.05 -13.51
CA GLU A 86 -4.89 30.18 -12.75
C GLU A 86 -5.09 30.10 -11.23
N THR A 87 -6.11 30.77 -10.68
CA THR A 87 -6.36 30.78 -9.23
C THR A 87 -6.87 29.43 -8.74
N ALA A 88 -7.75 28.79 -9.52
CA ALA A 88 -8.19 27.42 -9.24
C ALA A 88 -7.03 26.42 -9.30
N VAL A 89 -6.17 26.54 -10.32
CA VAL A 89 -4.96 25.73 -10.46
C VAL A 89 -4.01 25.95 -9.29
N GLN A 90 -3.86 27.18 -8.80
CA GLN A 90 -3.03 27.50 -7.64
C GLN A 90 -3.60 26.87 -6.36
N ALA A 91 -4.90 26.95 -6.13
CA ALA A 91 -5.55 26.29 -4.99
C ALA A 91 -5.33 24.77 -5.01
N MET A 92 -5.49 24.14 -6.17
CA MET A 92 -5.23 22.70 -6.33
C MET A 92 -3.76 22.35 -6.09
N LYS A 93 -2.81 23.18 -6.57
CA LYS A 93 -1.37 23.00 -6.29
C LYS A 93 -1.02 23.12 -4.82
N MET A 94 -1.74 23.96 -4.08
CA MET A 94 -1.57 24.13 -2.64
C MET A 94 -2.26 23.04 -1.81
N GLY A 95 -2.99 22.12 -2.45
CA GLY A 95 -3.58 20.95 -1.79
C GLY A 95 -5.09 21.06 -1.52
N ALA A 96 -5.79 22.00 -2.17
CA ALA A 96 -7.25 21.94 -2.22
C ALA A 96 -7.72 20.64 -2.87
N ALA A 97 -8.81 20.07 -2.36
CA ALA A 97 -9.42 18.85 -2.87
C ALA A 97 -10.30 19.12 -4.11
N ASP A 98 -10.98 20.26 -4.13
CA ASP A 98 -11.75 20.77 -5.26
C ASP A 98 -11.98 22.29 -5.10
N PHE A 99 -12.64 22.93 -6.06
CA PHE A 99 -13.02 24.33 -5.98
C PHE A 99 -14.44 24.60 -6.50
N LEU A 100 -15.02 25.72 -6.06
CA LEU A 100 -16.37 26.16 -6.45
C LEU A 100 -16.33 27.64 -6.87
N GLN A 101 -16.82 27.95 -8.06
CA GLN A 101 -16.83 29.33 -8.56
C GLN A 101 -18.14 30.03 -8.20
N LYS A 102 -18.08 31.22 -7.58
CA LYS A 102 -19.23 32.11 -7.40
C LYS A 102 -19.59 32.78 -8.75
N PRO A 103 -20.88 32.88 -9.12
CA PRO A 103 -22.04 32.32 -8.43
C PRO A 103 -22.19 30.81 -8.69
N PHE A 104 -22.58 30.05 -7.67
CA PHE A 104 -22.88 28.62 -7.75
C PHE A 104 -24.30 28.32 -7.27
N SER A 105 -24.88 27.22 -7.73
CA SER A 105 -26.13 26.69 -7.17
C SER A 105 -25.85 25.83 -5.93
N LEU A 106 -26.84 25.74 -5.04
CA LEU A 106 -26.76 24.90 -3.85
C LEU A 106 -26.70 23.40 -4.19
N ASP A 107 -27.30 22.98 -5.31
CA ASP A 107 -27.16 21.61 -5.83
C ASP A 107 -25.72 21.32 -6.28
N HIS A 108 -25.04 22.31 -6.86
CA HIS A 108 -23.64 22.18 -7.26
C HIS A 108 -22.74 22.07 -6.03
N LEU A 109 -23.01 22.85 -4.97
CA LEU A 109 -22.32 22.71 -3.68
C LEU A 109 -22.45 21.28 -3.14
N ASN A 110 -23.67 20.73 -3.08
CA ASN A 110 -23.91 19.36 -2.62
C ASN A 110 -23.14 18.34 -3.46
N THR A 111 -23.17 18.47 -4.79
CA THR A 111 -22.47 17.56 -5.71
C THR A 111 -20.96 17.53 -5.47
N VAL A 112 -20.35 18.70 -5.25
CA VAL A 112 -18.90 18.79 -4.99
C VAL A 112 -18.56 18.22 -3.59
N VAL A 113 -19.39 18.50 -2.59
CA VAL A 113 -19.23 17.95 -1.23
C VAL A 113 -19.32 16.41 -1.24
N GLU A 114 -20.35 15.84 -1.88
CA GLU A 114 -20.52 14.39 -2.00
C GLU A 114 -19.31 13.74 -2.68
N LYS A 115 -18.84 14.32 -3.78
CA LYS A 115 -17.67 13.83 -4.51
C LYS A 115 -16.42 13.82 -3.64
N VAL A 116 -16.13 14.89 -2.92
CA VAL A 116 -14.93 14.99 -2.08
C VAL A 116 -15.01 14.01 -0.90
N LEU A 117 -16.16 13.92 -0.23
CA LEU A 117 -16.37 12.97 0.86
C LEU A 117 -16.33 11.51 0.38
N ALA A 118 -16.86 11.20 -0.80
CA ALA A 118 -16.78 9.86 -1.38
C ALA A 118 -15.33 9.46 -1.69
N VAL A 119 -14.53 10.37 -2.24
CA VAL A 119 -13.09 10.13 -2.47
C VAL A 119 -12.35 9.91 -1.15
N GLN A 120 -12.69 10.67 -0.10
CA GLN A 120 -12.12 10.44 1.22
C GLN A 120 -12.55 9.11 1.84
N SER A 121 -13.82 8.74 1.74
CA SER A 121 -14.31 7.44 2.21
C SER A 121 -13.60 6.30 1.48
N LEU A 122 -13.44 6.40 0.16
CA LEU A 122 -12.70 5.41 -0.64
C LEU A 122 -11.22 5.37 -0.28
N ARG A 123 -10.58 6.51 0.00
CA ARG A 123 -9.18 6.55 0.48
C ARG A 123 -9.04 5.99 1.87
N ALA A 124 -9.95 6.32 2.79
CA ALA A 124 -9.99 5.79 4.14
C ALA A 124 -10.32 4.31 4.14
N GLU A 125 -11.15 3.82 3.23
CA GLU A 125 -11.44 2.40 3.03
C GLU A 125 -10.25 1.68 2.40
N ASN A 126 -9.59 2.25 1.39
CA ASN A 126 -8.35 1.69 0.83
C ASN A 126 -7.25 1.67 1.88
N GLN A 127 -7.12 2.74 2.68
CA GLN A 127 -6.20 2.83 3.79
C GLN A 127 -6.59 1.87 4.91
N ARG A 128 -7.87 1.67 5.24
CA ARG A 128 -8.33 0.64 6.18
C ARG A 128 -8.16 -0.76 5.64
N MET A 129 -8.25 -1.00 4.33
CA MET A 129 -7.97 -2.30 3.72
C MET A 129 -6.46 -2.56 3.71
N ARG A 130 -5.64 -1.55 3.40
CA ARG A 130 -4.17 -1.58 3.55
C ARG A 130 -3.78 -1.73 5.00
N GLU A 131 -4.45 -1.06 5.91
CA GLU A 131 -4.29 -1.20 7.35
C GLU A 131 -4.92 -2.48 7.85
N GLN A 132 -5.90 -3.12 7.24
CA GLN A 132 -6.31 -4.47 7.64
C GLN A 132 -5.31 -5.51 7.13
N LEU A 133 -4.58 -5.18 6.06
CA LEU A 133 -3.40 -5.91 5.60
C LEU A 133 -2.16 -5.61 6.49
N ASP A 134 -2.04 -4.40 7.06
CA ASP A 134 -0.92 -3.94 7.91
C ASP A 134 -1.17 -4.06 9.43
N GLN A 135 -2.42 -4.08 9.91
CA GLN A 135 -2.89 -4.24 11.31
C GLN A 135 -2.71 -5.68 11.81
N ARG A 136 -2.22 -6.56 10.94
CA ARG A 136 -1.29 -7.63 11.35
C ARG A 136 0.11 -7.04 11.55
N TYR A 137 0.24 -6.08 12.47
CA TYR A 137 1.54 -5.67 12.99
C TYR A 137 2.07 -6.85 13.81
N GLU A 138 2.83 -7.72 13.14
CA GLU A 138 3.23 -9.04 13.61
C GLU A 138 4.55 -9.02 14.40
N PHE A 139 5.32 -7.94 14.40
CA PHE A 139 6.59 -7.94 15.15
C PHE A 139 6.38 -8.10 16.67
N ASP A 140 5.33 -7.47 17.23
CA ASP A 140 4.95 -7.60 18.66
C ASP A 140 3.98 -8.77 18.95
N LYS A 141 3.47 -9.45 17.91
CA LYS A 141 2.56 -10.62 18.03
C LYS A 141 3.19 -11.95 17.67
N ILE A 142 4.39 -12.00 17.08
CA ILE A 142 5.13 -13.26 17.01
C ILE A 142 5.54 -13.60 18.44
N ILE A 143 4.79 -14.51 19.06
CA ILE A 143 5.16 -15.11 20.34
C ILE A 143 6.48 -15.87 20.09
N GLY A 144 7.58 -15.29 20.58
CA GLY A 144 8.94 -15.78 20.37
C GLY A 144 9.82 -15.44 21.57
N ARG A 145 9.47 -15.95 22.75
CA ARG A 145 10.25 -15.81 23.99
C ARG A 145 11.41 -16.79 24.03
N SER A 146 11.36 -17.89 23.27
CA SER A 146 12.42 -18.89 23.20
C SER A 146 13.75 -18.31 22.70
N PRO A 147 14.91 -18.81 23.18
CA PRO A 147 16.22 -18.36 22.71
C PRO A 147 16.39 -18.47 21.19
N ALA A 148 15.88 -19.55 20.59
CA ALA A 148 15.96 -19.78 19.15
C ALA A 148 15.21 -18.70 18.34
N MET A 149 14.03 -18.27 18.81
CA MET A 149 13.30 -17.18 18.16
C MET A 149 14.00 -15.83 18.31
N ARG A 150 14.68 -15.55 19.44
CA ARG A 150 15.46 -14.32 19.61
C ARG A 150 16.62 -14.21 18.63
N GLU A 151 17.33 -15.31 18.38
CA GLU A 151 18.40 -15.34 17.37
C GLU A 151 17.85 -15.07 15.96
N ILE A 152 16.68 -15.62 15.64
CA ILE A 152 15.98 -15.34 14.38
C ILE A 152 15.63 -13.86 14.28
N PHE A 153 15.09 -13.25 15.34
CA PHE A 153 14.76 -11.82 15.36
C PHE A 153 15.99 -10.93 15.18
N HIS A 154 17.10 -11.23 15.85
CA HIS A 154 18.36 -10.51 15.62
C HIS A 154 18.85 -10.63 14.18
N THR A 155 18.65 -11.79 13.55
CA THR A 155 18.97 -11.97 12.14
C THR A 155 18.06 -11.12 11.26
N VAL A 156 16.75 -11.07 11.55
CA VAL A 156 15.77 -10.24 10.86
C VAL A 156 16.15 -8.76 10.95
N GLU A 157 16.45 -8.24 12.14
CA GLU A 157 16.88 -6.85 12.37
C GLU A 157 18.11 -6.47 11.53
N ARG A 158 19.08 -7.38 11.42
CA ARG A 158 20.31 -7.14 10.65
C ARG A 158 20.11 -7.22 9.15
N VAL A 159 19.26 -8.15 8.67
CA VAL A 159 19.08 -8.38 7.23
C VAL A 159 18.03 -7.46 6.62
N ALA A 160 17.02 -7.03 7.39
CA ALA A 160 15.95 -6.16 6.93
C ALA A 160 16.42 -4.86 6.26
N PRO A 161 17.43 -4.10 6.75
CA PRO A 161 17.92 -2.90 6.06
C PRO A 161 18.63 -3.18 4.73
N THR A 162 19.00 -4.44 4.44
CA THR A 162 19.79 -4.82 3.26
C THR A 162 18.94 -5.22 2.05
N ARG A 163 19.57 -5.40 0.89
CA ARG A 163 18.94 -5.96 -0.32
C ARG A 163 19.19 -7.47 -0.48
N ALA A 164 19.80 -8.13 0.51
CA ALA A 164 20.14 -9.53 0.43
C ALA A 164 18.89 -10.41 0.33
N THR A 165 19.00 -11.48 -0.46
CA THR A 165 17.99 -12.55 -0.53
C THR A 165 18.00 -13.33 0.77
N VAL A 166 16.82 -13.61 1.31
CA VAL A 166 16.66 -14.40 2.54
C VAL A 166 15.96 -15.70 2.19
N LEU A 167 16.50 -16.82 2.65
CA LEU A 167 15.87 -18.14 2.52
C LEU A 167 15.40 -18.61 3.90
N ILE A 168 14.10 -18.78 4.07
CA ILE A 168 13.45 -19.19 5.31
C ILE A 168 13.05 -20.67 5.19
N ALA A 169 13.78 -21.56 5.86
CA ALA A 169 13.47 -22.99 5.90
C ALA A 169 12.72 -23.35 7.19
N GLY A 170 11.87 -24.38 7.14
CA GLY A 170 11.21 -24.95 8.31
C GLY A 170 9.87 -25.60 7.98
N GLU A 171 9.33 -26.38 8.90
CA GLU A 171 8.08 -27.13 8.67
C GLU A 171 6.90 -26.23 8.28
N SER A 172 5.85 -26.81 7.68
CA SER A 172 4.62 -26.07 7.42
C SER A 172 4.00 -25.57 8.74
N GLY A 173 3.52 -24.33 8.76
CA GLY A 173 2.88 -23.76 9.95
C GLY A 173 3.81 -23.17 11.02
N VAL A 174 5.13 -23.19 10.85
CA VAL A 174 6.07 -22.63 11.86
C VAL A 174 6.18 -21.10 11.87
N GLY A 175 5.44 -20.40 11.01
CA GLY A 175 5.43 -18.93 10.94
C GLY A 175 6.40 -18.31 9.91
N LYS A 176 6.78 -19.04 8.86
CA LYS A 176 7.67 -18.52 7.80
C LYS A 176 7.14 -17.24 7.14
N ASP A 177 5.83 -17.16 6.89
CA ASP A 177 5.16 -15.97 6.34
C ASP A 177 5.32 -14.75 7.23
N MET A 178 5.22 -14.94 8.56
CA MET A 178 5.36 -13.86 9.54
C MET A 178 6.79 -13.29 9.54
N ILE A 179 7.80 -14.17 9.45
CA ILE A 179 9.20 -13.73 9.34
C ILE A 179 9.46 -12.99 8.02
N ALA A 180 8.91 -13.46 6.90
CA ALA A 180 9.06 -12.75 5.63
C ALA A 180 8.45 -11.34 5.67
N ARG A 181 7.27 -11.20 6.29
CA ARG A 181 6.62 -9.89 6.51
C ARG A 181 7.45 -9.01 7.43
N ALA A 182 7.96 -9.56 8.53
CA ALA A 182 8.81 -8.86 9.48
C ALA A 182 10.05 -8.26 8.80
N ILE A 183 10.73 -9.04 7.93
CA ILE A 183 11.87 -8.57 7.14
C ILE A 183 11.48 -7.42 6.23
N HIS A 184 10.33 -7.49 5.55
CA HIS A 184 9.85 -6.43 4.67
C HIS A 184 9.53 -5.13 5.44
N GLN A 185 8.80 -5.25 6.55
CA GLN A 185 8.37 -4.11 7.38
C GLN A 185 9.56 -3.36 8.02
N HIS A 186 10.65 -4.06 8.30
CA HIS A 186 11.89 -3.46 8.83
C HIS A 186 12.87 -3.03 7.74
N SER A 187 12.47 -3.11 6.47
CA SER A 187 13.32 -2.74 5.34
C SER A 187 13.07 -1.31 4.86
N PRO A 188 13.98 -0.73 4.04
CA PRO A 188 13.74 0.53 3.37
C PRO A 188 12.55 0.48 2.39
N ARG A 189 12.05 -0.73 2.07
CA ARG A 189 10.91 -0.98 1.19
C ARG A 189 9.59 -1.17 1.93
N LYS A 190 9.51 -0.86 3.23
CA LYS A 190 8.30 -1.08 4.06
C LYS A 190 7.01 -0.41 3.55
N ASN A 191 7.14 0.68 2.78
CA ASN A 191 6.00 1.39 2.17
C ASN A 191 5.77 0.98 0.70
N GLN A 192 6.49 -0.02 0.21
CA GLN A 192 6.43 -0.55 -1.16
C GLN A 192 5.66 -1.88 -1.17
N PRO A 193 5.24 -2.39 -2.34
CA PRO A 193 4.48 -3.63 -2.40
C PRO A 193 5.20 -4.82 -1.74
N PHE A 194 4.48 -5.58 -0.92
CA PHE A 194 4.85 -6.94 -0.49
C PHE A 194 3.97 -7.94 -1.23
N VAL A 195 4.51 -8.59 -2.25
CA VAL A 195 3.77 -9.52 -3.10
C VAL A 195 4.12 -10.93 -2.71
N LYS A 196 3.18 -11.62 -2.04
CA LYS A 196 3.26 -13.04 -1.79
C LYS A 196 2.95 -13.82 -3.07
N ILE A 197 3.81 -14.78 -3.37
CA ILE A 197 3.76 -15.67 -4.51
C ILE A 197 3.78 -17.09 -3.93
N ASN A 198 2.66 -17.79 -4.03
CA ASN A 198 2.58 -19.16 -3.56
C ASN A 198 3.01 -20.11 -4.68
N CYS A 199 4.08 -20.86 -4.46
CA CYS A 199 4.63 -21.84 -5.40
C CYS A 199 4.12 -23.27 -5.17
N THR A 200 3.08 -23.46 -4.34
CA THR A 200 2.32 -24.72 -4.26
C THR A 200 2.02 -25.29 -5.65
N ALA A 201 1.90 -26.62 -5.75
CA ALA A 201 1.60 -27.37 -6.98
C ALA A 201 0.36 -26.87 -7.75
N LEU A 202 0.55 -25.82 -8.55
CA LEU A 202 -0.32 -25.39 -9.63
C LEU A 202 0.16 -26.05 -10.93
N PRO A 203 -0.72 -26.20 -11.94
CA PRO A 203 -0.28 -26.55 -13.28
C PRO A 203 0.83 -25.59 -13.74
N GLU A 204 1.89 -26.14 -14.32
CA GLU A 204 3.12 -25.41 -14.68
C GLU A 204 2.83 -24.12 -15.47
N ASN A 205 1.98 -24.21 -16.51
CA ASN A 205 1.58 -23.07 -17.33
C ASN A 205 0.86 -21.97 -16.53
N LEU A 206 0.07 -22.36 -15.52
CA LEU A 206 -0.64 -21.40 -14.67
C LEU A 206 0.34 -20.71 -13.72
N MET A 207 1.28 -21.46 -13.13
CA MET A 207 2.33 -20.88 -12.29
C MET A 207 3.19 -19.90 -13.08
N GLU A 208 3.62 -20.30 -14.28
CA GLU A 208 4.45 -19.46 -15.15
C GLU A 208 3.71 -18.16 -15.53
N SER A 209 2.44 -18.26 -15.94
CA SER A 209 1.62 -17.10 -16.31
C SER A 209 1.31 -16.16 -15.13
N GLU A 210 1.13 -16.69 -13.92
CA GLU A 210 0.97 -15.86 -12.71
C GLU A 210 2.27 -15.16 -12.33
N LEU A 211 3.41 -15.87 -12.36
CA LEU A 211 4.71 -15.31 -11.99
C LEU A 211 5.16 -14.20 -12.95
N PHE A 212 5.16 -14.49 -14.24
CA PHE A 212 5.81 -13.67 -15.26
C PHE A 212 4.82 -12.89 -16.12
N GLY A 213 3.51 -13.18 -16.04
CA GLY A 213 2.51 -12.55 -16.90
C GLY A 213 2.55 -13.07 -18.33
N TYR A 214 1.57 -12.68 -19.14
CA TYR A 214 1.43 -13.15 -20.52
C TYR A 214 0.93 -12.05 -21.43
N GLU A 215 1.29 -12.14 -22.71
CA GLU A 215 0.73 -11.31 -23.77
C GLU A 215 -0.50 -11.96 -24.41
N LYS A 216 -1.33 -11.15 -25.07
CA LYS A 216 -2.46 -11.63 -25.85
C LYS A 216 -1.99 -12.67 -26.88
N GLY A 217 -2.63 -13.85 -26.87
CA GLY A 217 -2.30 -14.95 -27.78
C GLY A 217 -1.17 -15.88 -27.31
N ALA A 218 -0.64 -15.71 -26.09
CA ALA A 218 0.42 -16.57 -25.56
C ALA A 218 0.02 -18.05 -25.40
N PHE A 219 -1.25 -18.33 -25.15
CA PHE A 219 -1.83 -19.68 -25.05
C PHE A 219 -3.34 -19.65 -25.34
N THR A 220 -3.97 -20.81 -25.51
CA THR A 220 -5.41 -20.92 -25.74
C THR A 220 -6.20 -20.32 -24.56
N GLY A 221 -6.93 -19.23 -24.80
CA GLY A 221 -7.66 -18.49 -23.76
C GLY A 221 -6.99 -17.17 -23.34
N ALA A 222 -5.78 -16.86 -23.83
CA ALA A 222 -5.11 -15.57 -23.60
C ALA A 222 -5.71 -14.43 -24.43
N ASN A 223 -6.95 -14.04 -24.11
CA ASN A 223 -7.72 -13.03 -24.86
C ASN A 223 -7.23 -11.58 -24.65
N SER A 224 -6.45 -11.35 -23.59
CA SER A 224 -5.84 -10.07 -23.23
C SER A 224 -4.45 -10.31 -22.64
N SER A 225 -3.64 -9.25 -22.51
CA SER A 225 -2.35 -9.33 -21.80
C SER A 225 -2.57 -9.11 -20.30
N LYS A 226 -1.82 -9.82 -19.45
CA LYS A 226 -1.88 -9.71 -17.98
C LYS A 226 -0.47 -9.56 -17.39
N PRO A 227 -0.23 -8.56 -16.51
CA PRO A 227 1.06 -8.42 -15.84
C PRO A 227 1.28 -9.53 -14.80
N GLY A 228 2.52 -9.98 -14.67
CA GLY A 228 2.92 -11.01 -13.70
C GLY A 228 3.04 -10.49 -12.27
N LYS A 229 3.20 -11.41 -11.32
CA LYS A 229 3.46 -11.10 -9.90
C LYS A 229 4.78 -10.37 -9.69
N PHE A 230 5.81 -10.66 -10.50
CA PHE A 230 7.07 -9.91 -10.41
C PHE A 230 6.90 -8.44 -10.82
N GLU A 231 6.06 -8.13 -11.82
CA GLU A 231 5.73 -6.75 -12.17
C GLU A 231 4.97 -6.04 -11.05
N GLN A 232 4.05 -6.75 -10.39
CA GLN A 232 3.32 -6.22 -9.23
C GLN A 232 4.24 -5.95 -8.03
N ALA A 233 5.37 -6.66 -7.95
CA ALA A 233 6.36 -6.55 -6.87
C ALA A 233 7.46 -5.52 -7.16
N ASP A 234 7.42 -4.84 -8.32
CA ASP A 234 8.45 -3.88 -8.72
C ASP A 234 8.61 -2.75 -7.69
N GLY A 235 9.86 -2.38 -7.40
CA GLY A 235 10.24 -1.49 -6.31
C GLY A 235 10.06 -2.07 -4.89
N GLY A 236 9.36 -3.19 -4.75
CA GLY A 236 8.93 -3.81 -3.50
C GLY A 236 9.65 -5.12 -3.15
N THR A 237 8.92 -6.07 -2.56
CA THR A 237 9.42 -7.38 -2.14
C THR A 237 8.55 -8.49 -2.71
N ALA A 238 9.16 -9.47 -3.36
CA ALA A 238 8.51 -10.73 -3.73
C ALA A 238 8.84 -11.79 -2.68
N PHE A 239 7.79 -12.35 -2.09
CA PHE A 239 7.90 -13.48 -1.17
C PHE A 239 7.50 -14.77 -1.89
N LEU A 240 8.49 -15.60 -2.22
CA LEU A 240 8.32 -16.90 -2.87
C LEU A 240 8.08 -17.97 -1.79
N ASP A 241 6.83 -18.27 -1.50
CA ASP A 241 6.46 -19.30 -0.54
C ASP A 241 6.45 -20.68 -1.22
N GLU A 242 6.97 -21.70 -0.54
CA GLU A 242 7.12 -23.07 -1.07
C GLU A 242 8.01 -23.15 -2.34
N ILE A 243 9.14 -22.45 -2.35
CA ILE A 243 10.07 -22.41 -3.50
C ILE A 243 10.57 -23.79 -3.96
N GLY A 244 10.56 -24.78 -3.06
CA GLY A 244 10.97 -26.16 -3.36
C GLY A 244 10.05 -26.90 -4.34
N ASP A 245 8.81 -26.44 -4.53
CA ASP A 245 7.81 -27.07 -5.39
C ASP A 245 7.82 -26.52 -6.83
N VAL A 246 8.72 -25.56 -7.12
CA VAL A 246 8.79 -24.92 -8.43
C VAL A 246 9.36 -25.88 -9.50
N PRO A 247 8.67 -26.07 -10.64
CA PRO A 247 9.17 -26.84 -11.78
C PRO A 247 10.49 -26.31 -12.36
N GLY A 248 11.30 -27.21 -12.93
CA GLY A 248 12.67 -26.89 -13.39
C GLY A 248 12.76 -25.78 -14.44
N ASN A 249 11.80 -25.65 -15.34
CA ASN A 249 11.75 -24.56 -16.33
C ASN A 249 11.49 -23.18 -15.66
N ILE A 250 10.65 -23.14 -14.63
CA ILE A 250 10.39 -21.93 -13.86
C ILE A 250 11.62 -21.56 -13.02
N GLN A 251 12.35 -22.56 -12.48
CA GLN A 251 13.61 -22.32 -11.77
C GLN A 251 14.64 -21.57 -12.65
N VAL A 252 14.72 -21.87 -13.96
CA VAL A 252 15.59 -21.14 -14.91
C VAL A 252 15.20 -19.66 -15.00
N LYS A 253 13.89 -19.38 -15.11
CA LYS A 253 13.40 -18.00 -15.21
C LYS A 253 13.56 -17.23 -13.90
N LEU A 254 13.36 -17.89 -12.76
CA LEU A 254 13.60 -17.30 -11.45
C LEU A 254 15.08 -16.95 -11.25
N LEU A 255 16.00 -17.81 -11.70
CA LEU A 255 17.42 -17.52 -11.67
C LEU A 255 17.76 -16.25 -12.46
N ARG A 256 17.18 -16.10 -13.66
CA ARG A 256 17.36 -14.90 -14.49
C ARG A 256 16.89 -13.63 -13.79
N ILE A 257 15.75 -13.67 -13.09
CA ILE A 257 15.28 -12.53 -12.28
C ILE A 257 16.26 -12.21 -11.14
N LEU A 258 16.76 -13.23 -10.43
CA LEU A 258 17.66 -13.04 -9.30
C LEU A 258 19.07 -12.55 -9.69
N GLN A 259 19.53 -12.88 -10.89
CA GLN A 259 20.84 -12.49 -11.41
C GLN A 259 20.78 -11.20 -12.22
N GLU A 260 19.92 -11.16 -13.24
CA GLU A 260 19.87 -10.11 -14.26
C GLU A 260 18.82 -9.04 -13.97
N ARG A 261 17.91 -9.26 -13.01
CA ARG A 261 16.75 -8.39 -12.76
C ARG A 261 15.84 -8.29 -13.98
N GLN A 262 15.84 -9.32 -14.82
CA GLN A 262 15.14 -9.34 -16.09
C GLN A 262 14.29 -10.59 -16.27
N PHE A 263 13.18 -10.44 -16.99
CA PHE A 263 12.34 -11.55 -17.45
C PHE A 263 11.53 -11.16 -18.69
N GLU A 264 10.85 -12.14 -19.27
CA GLU A 264 9.93 -11.98 -20.40
C GLU A 264 8.57 -12.57 -20.03
N ARG A 265 7.50 -11.94 -20.50
CA ARG A 265 6.14 -12.48 -20.39
C ARG A 265 6.00 -13.69 -21.31
N LEU A 266 5.08 -14.60 -21.00
CA LEU A 266 4.74 -15.69 -21.91
C LEU A 266 4.23 -15.11 -23.24
N GLY A 267 4.71 -15.68 -24.36
CA GLY A 267 4.37 -15.22 -25.71
C GLY A 267 5.01 -13.90 -26.12
N SER A 268 6.02 -13.40 -25.37
CA SER A 268 6.74 -12.18 -25.69
C SER A 268 8.25 -12.41 -25.68
N ASN A 269 8.97 -11.76 -26.60
CA ASN A 269 10.43 -11.68 -26.60
C ASN A 269 10.93 -10.33 -26.05
N VAL A 270 10.03 -9.54 -25.44
CA VAL A 270 10.37 -8.22 -24.91
C VAL A 270 10.87 -8.37 -23.48
N THR A 271 12.18 -8.18 -23.30
CA THR A 271 12.82 -8.16 -21.98
C THR A 271 12.28 -7.01 -21.12
N ARG A 272 11.93 -7.33 -19.88
CA ARG A 272 11.49 -6.38 -18.85
C ARG A 272 12.46 -6.37 -17.70
N ASN A 273 12.79 -5.18 -17.20
CA ASN A 273 13.59 -5.01 -15.98
C ASN A 273 12.67 -4.88 -14.77
N VAL A 274 13.07 -5.41 -13.63
CA VAL A 274 12.31 -5.33 -12.38
C VAL A 274 13.25 -5.20 -11.18
N ASP A 275 12.97 -4.23 -10.31
CA ASP A 275 13.70 -4.05 -9.07
C ASP A 275 12.94 -4.66 -7.87
N VAL A 276 13.13 -5.97 -7.64
CA VAL A 276 12.44 -6.68 -6.55
C VAL A 276 13.40 -7.25 -5.51
N ARG A 277 13.15 -7.02 -4.22
CA ARG A 277 13.83 -7.79 -3.16
C ARG A 277 13.17 -9.17 -3.06
N VAL A 278 13.95 -10.24 -3.07
CA VAL A 278 13.40 -11.60 -2.94
C VAL A 278 13.57 -12.13 -1.53
N ILE A 279 12.50 -12.69 -0.98
CA ILE A 279 12.50 -13.55 0.20
C ILE A 279 11.90 -14.88 -0.26
N ALA A 280 12.53 -16.00 0.05
CA ALA A 280 12.02 -17.32 -0.30
C ALA A 280 11.76 -18.13 0.97
N ALA A 281 10.76 -19.00 0.94
CA ALA A 281 10.47 -19.94 2.01
C ALA A 281 10.27 -21.36 1.46
N THR A 282 10.66 -22.35 2.25
CA THR A 282 10.52 -23.77 1.92
C THR A 282 10.26 -24.61 3.17
N ASN A 283 9.47 -25.66 3.03
CA ASN A 283 9.36 -26.76 3.98
C ASN A 283 10.13 -28.02 3.53
N VAL A 284 10.58 -28.04 2.27
CA VAL A 284 11.39 -29.12 1.70
C VAL A 284 12.86 -28.86 1.99
N ASP A 285 13.61 -29.94 2.26
CA ASP A 285 15.07 -29.91 2.29
C ASP A 285 15.60 -29.71 0.87
N LEU A 286 15.98 -28.47 0.56
CA LEU A 286 16.51 -28.12 -0.75
C LEU A 286 17.83 -28.84 -1.05
N ARG A 287 18.65 -29.17 -0.05
CA ARG A 287 19.92 -29.90 -0.30
C ARG A 287 19.63 -31.32 -0.78
N ALA A 288 18.68 -32.00 -0.14
CA ALA A 288 18.21 -33.30 -0.63
C ALA A 288 17.58 -33.18 -2.04
N ALA A 289 16.87 -32.09 -2.32
CA ALA A 289 16.30 -31.84 -3.65
C ALA A 289 17.37 -31.57 -4.73
N LEU A 290 18.52 -30.99 -4.38
CA LEU A 290 19.69 -30.86 -5.26
C LEU A 290 20.25 -32.24 -5.64
N GLU A 291 20.49 -33.09 -4.64
CA GLU A 291 21.03 -34.45 -4.85
C GLU A 291 20.11 -35.31 -5.73
N GLN A 292 18.81 -35.06 -5.66
CA GLN A 292 17.78 -35.76 -6.43
C GLN A 292 17.52 -35.10 -7.80
N GLY A 293 18.24 -34.03 -8.16
CA GLY A 293 18.10 -33.31 -9.43
C GLY A 293 16.77 -32.59 -9.61
N ARG A 294 15.99 -32.39 -8.53
CA ARG A 294 14.70 -31.68 -8.58
C ARG A 294 14.84 -30.17 -8.41
N PHE A 295 15.92 -29.73 -7.79
CA PHE A 295 16.22 -28.32 -7.61
C PHE A 295 17.58 -28.00 -8.21
N ARG A 296 17.71 -26.84 -8.85
CA ARG A 296 18.98 -26.42 -9.47
C ARG A 296 19.95 -25.84 -8.43
N GLU A 297 21.20 -26.25 -8.55
CA GLU A 297 22.28 -25.82 -7.68
C GLU A 297 22.55 -24.31 -7.76
N ASP A 298 22.56 -23.76 -8.97
CA ASP A 298 22.77 -22.32 -9.21
C ASP A 298 21.69 -21.44 -8.55
N LEU A 299 20.43 -21.86 -8.65
CA LEU A 299 19.30 -21.18 -8.00
C LEU A 299 19.40 -21.29 -6.47
N TYR A 300 19.74 -22.46 -5.94
CA TYR A 300 19.90 -22.65 -4.49
C TYR A 300 20.91 -21.67 -3.91
N TYR A 301 22.12 -21.56 -4.49
CA TYR A 301 23.13 -20.64 -3.98
C TYR A 301 22.73 -19.16 -4.13
N ARG A 302 21.90 -18.82 -5.12
CA ARG A 302 21.40 -17.45 -5.29
C ARG A 302 20.29 -17.09 -4.30
N LEU A 303 19.54 -18.08 -3.83
CA LEU A 303 18.52 -17.92 -2.79
C LEU A 303 19.11 -17.96 -1.38
N ASN A 304 20.06 -18.87 -1.15
CA ASN A 304 20.65 -19.17 0.16
C ASN A 304 21.76 -18.17 0.56
N VAL A 305 21.50 -16.87 0.44
CA VAL A 305 22.45 -15.82 0.84
C VAL A 305 22.38 -15.56 2.35
N VAL A 306 21.17 -15.41 2.90
CA VAL A 306 20.93 -15.34 4.35
C VAL A 306 19.93 -16.44 4.71
N PRO A 307 20.39 -17.59 5.21
CA PRO A 307 19.50 -18.65 5.70
C PRO A 307 18.89 -18.31 7.06
N ILE A 308 17.60 -18.58 7.22
CA ILE A 308 16.88 -18.57 8.49
C ILE A 308 16.19 -19.92 8.64
N ASN A 309 16.55 -20.70 9.66
CA ASN A 309 15.93 -21.99 9.95
C ASN A 309 14.93 -21.81 11.09
N MET A 310 13.64 -21.95 10.78
CA MET A 310 12.56 -21.85 11.74
C MET A 310 12.44 -23.15 12.54
N PRO A 311 12.61 -23.13 13.87
CA PRO A 311 12.40 -24.31 14.69
C PRO A 311 10.91 -24.69 14.72
N PRO A 312 10.59 -25.99 14.71
CA PRO A 312 9.23 -26.45 14.91
C PRO A 312 8.78 -26.15 16.34
N LEU A 313 7.46 -26.05 16.56
CA LEU A 313 6.91 -25.65 17.87
C LEU A 313 7.36 -26.57 19.03
N ARG A 314 7.61 -27.85 18.76
CA ARG A 314 8.12 -28.83 19.74
C ARG A 314 9.51 -28.50 20.31
N ASP A 315 10.31 -27.72 19.56
CA ASP A 315 11.67 -27.30 19.94
C ASP A 315 11.69 -25.87 20.51
N ARG A 316 10.52 -25.23 20.64
CA ARG A 316 10.32 -23.90 21.24
C ARG A 316 9.10 -23.89 22.16
N LYS A 317 9.10 -24.76 23.17
CA LYS A 317 7.95 -24.98 24.07
C LYS A 317 7.57 -23.74 24.88
N GLU A 318 8.50 -22.83 25.10
CA GLU A 318 8.29 -21.54 25.78
C GLU A 318 7.38 -20.58 24.99
N ASP A 319 7.15 -20.88 23.71
CA ASP A 319 6.26 -20.12 22.82
C ASP A 319 4.84 -20.71 22.75
N ILE A 320 4.56 -21.77 23.52
CA ILE A 320 3.22 -22.36 23.66
C ILE A 320 2.48 -21.66 24.82
N PRO A 321 1.28 -21.08 24.60
CA PRO A 321 0.49 -20.38 25.63
C PRO A 321 0.10 -21.22 26.85
#